data_AF-Q9BTJ3-F1
#
_entry.id   AF-Q9BTJ3-F1
#
_cell.length_a   1.000
_cell.length_b   1.000
_cell.length_c   1.000
_cell.angle_alpha   90.00
_cell.angle_beta   90.00
_cell.angle_gamma   90.00
#
_symmetry.space_group_name_H-M   'P 1'
#
loop_
_entity.id
_entity.type
_entity.pdbx_description
1 polymer ?
#
loop_
_entity_poly.entity_id
_entity_poly.type
_entity_poly.pdbx_seq_one_letter_code
_entity_poly.pdbx_strand_id
1 'polypeptide(L)'
;KNDFAGPRETLSVTCKIRVFPEIDKTVRYAQMLEKAGCQLLTVHGRTKEQKGPLSGAASWEHIKAVRKAVAIPVFANGNIQCLQDVERCLRDTGVQGVMSAEGNLHNPALFEGRSPAVWELAEEYLDIVREHPCPLSYVRAHLFKLWHHTLQVHQELREELAKVKTLEGIAAVSQELKLRCQEEISRQEGAKPTGDLPFHWICQPYIRPGPREGSKEKAGARSKRALEEEEGGTEVLSKNKQKKQLRNPHKTFDPSLKPKYAKCDQCGNPKMCVQPVPRLLQEASLQRDCRLPRSRIAF
;
A
#
# COMPACT_ATOMS: atom_id res chain seq x y z
N LYS A 1 -27.14 -35.34 -13.69
CA LYS A 1 -27.99 -34.15 -13.54
C LYS A 1 -27.61 -33.46 -12.23
N ASN A 2 -26.78 -32.43 -12.30
CA ASN A 2 -26.62 -31.42 -11.27
C ASN A 2 -26.17 -30.14 -12.01
N ASP A 3 -27.11 -29.60 -12.78
CA ASP A 3 -26.95 -28.31 -13.45
C ASP A 3 -27.11 -27.21 -12.40
N PHE A 4 -26.00 -26.84 -11.76
CA PHE A 4 -25.89 -25.55 -11.08
C PHE A 4 -25.56 -24.46 -12.13
N ALA A 5 -26.51 -24.23 -13.04
CA ALA A 5 -26.49 -23.13 -13.99
C ALA A 5 -27.30 -21.95 -13.41
N GLY A 6 -26.77 -21.32 -12.36
CA GLY A 6 -27.08 -19.93 -12.04
C GLY A 6 -26.06 -19.03 -12.73
N PRO A 7 -26.39 -17.77 -13.08
CA PRO A 7 -25.41 -16.84 -13.61
C PRO A 7 -24.33 -16.63 -12.55
N ARG A 8 -23.15 -17.25 -12.75
CA ARG A 8 -21.94 -16.86 -12.02
C ARG A 8 -21.61 -15.46 -12.50
N GLU A 9 -21.92 -14.46 -11.70
CA GLU A 9 -21.24 -13.16 -11.81
C GLU A 9 -19.74 -13.45 -11.62
N THR A 10 -19.02 -13.55 -12.72
CA THR A 10 -17.62 -13.98 -12.76
C THR A 10 -16.74 -12.80 -12.35
N LEU A 11 -16.70 -12.52 -11.05
CA LEU A 11 -15.80 -11.51 -10.50
C LEU A 11 -14.37 -11.85 -10.91
N SER A 12 -13.68 -10.87 -11.51
CA SER A 12 -12.30 -11.04 -11.94
C SER A 12 -11.37 -11.22 -10.75
N VAL A 13 -10.57 -12.28 -10.78
CA VAL A 13 -9.56 -12.56 -9.75
C VAL A 13 -8.22 -11.97 -10.20
N THR A 14 -7.64 -11.09 -9.39
CA THR A 14 -6.34 -10.47 -9.66
C THR A 14 -5.32 -10.88 -8.60
N CYS A 15 -4.03 -10.82 -8.94
CA CYS A 15 -2.95 -11.16 -8.02
C CYS A 15 -1.95 -10.01 -7.88
N LYS A 16 -1.43 -9.80 -6.68
CA LYS A 16 -0.28 -8.91 -6.43
C LYS A 16 0.86 -9.68 -5.80
N ILE A 17 2.03 -9.67 -6.45
CA ILE A 17 3.21 -10.41 -6.00
C ILE A 17 4.40 -9.49 -5.74
N ARG A 18 5.38 -10.03 -5.02
CA ARG A 18 6.75 -9.52 -4.97
C ARG A 18 7.66 -10.47 -5.74
N VAL A 19 8.74 -9.94 -6.29
CA VAL A 19 9.72 -10.73 -7.06
C VAL A 19 10.57 -11.61 -6.15
N PHE A 20 11.08 -12.71 -6.69
CA PHE A 20 12.19 -13.46 -6.09
C PHE A 20 13.53 -12.81 -6.48
N PRO A 21 14.64 -13.17 -5.83
CA PRO A 21 15.97 -12.72 -6.27
C PRO A 21 16.28 -13.14 -7.71
N GLU A 22 15.82 -14.33 -8.12
CA GLU A 22 16.00 -14.84 -9.48
C GLU A 22 14.81 -14.45 -10.37
N ILE A 23 15.13 -13.89 -11.55
CA ILE A 23 14.13 -13.51 -12.56
C ILE A 23 13.33 -14.73 -13.02
N ASP A 24 13.99 -15.84 -13.34
CA ASP A 24 13.33 -17.06 -13.84
C ASP A 24 12.33 -17.64 -12.85
N LYS A 25 12.65 -17.60 -11.56
CA LYS A 25 11.75 -18.06 -10.50
C LYS A 25 10.52 -17.17 -10.41
N THR A 26 10.69 -15.86 -10.57
CA THR A 26 9.59 -14.89 -10.64
C THR A 26 8.70 -15.15 -11.86
N VAL A 27 9.29 -15.40 -13.03
CA VAL A 27 8.56 -15.71 -14.26
C VAL A 27 7.74 -17.00 -14.13
N ARG A 28 8.35 -18.10 -13.65
CA ARG A 28 7.64 -19.37 -13.43
C ARG A 28 6.47 -19.20 -12.45
N TYR A 29 6.66 -18.40 -11.40
CA TYR A 29 5.60 -18.10 -10.45
C TYR A 29 4.45 -17.29 -11.07
N ALA A 30 4.75 -16.30 -11.91
CA ALA A 30 3.74 -15.53 -12.64
C ALA A 30 2.92 -16.42 -13.60
N GLN A 31 3.58 -17.29 -14.36
CA GLN A 31 2.90 -18.25 -15.25
C GLN A 31 2.02 -19.24 -14.50
N MET A 32 2.43 -19.66 -13.30
CA MET A 32 1.61 -20.51 -12.44
C MET A 32 0.33 -19.78 -12.00
N LEU A 33 0.41 -18.49 -11.66
CA LEU A 33 -0.75 -17.69 -11.28
C LEU A 33 -1.71 -17.47 -12.46
N GLU A 34 -1.19 -17.20 -13.64
CA GLU A 34 -1.97 -17.13 -14.88
C GLU A 34 -2.73 -18.44 -15.14
N LYS A 35 -2.04 -19.58 -15.09
CA LYS A 35 -2.66 -20.92 -15.25
C LYS A 35 -3.72 -21.21 -14.18
N ALA A 36 -3.60 -20.62 -12.99
CA ALA A 36 -4.57 -20.75 -11.92
C ALA A 36 -5.81 -19.86 -12.10
N GLY A 37 -5.90 -19.07 -13.18
CA GLY A 37 -7.05 -18.22 -13.49
C GLY A 37 -6.93 -16.76 -13.05
N CYS A 38 -5.72 -16.30 -12.72
CA CYS A 38 -5.46 -14.88 -12.52
C CYS A 38 -5.72 -14.10 -13.81
N GLN A 39 -6.50 -13.01 -13.74
CA GLN A 39 -6.88 -12.19 -14.90
C GLN A 39 -6.08 -10.89 -15.02
N LEU A 40 -5.40 -10.45 -13.95
CA LEU A 40 -4.48 -9.32 -13.94
C LEU A 40 -3.42 -9.52 -12.87
N LEU A 41 -2.15 -9.30 -13.21
CA LEU A 41 -1.02 -9.48 -12.31
C LEU A 41 -0.32 -8.15 -12.01
N THR A 42 -0.34 -7.72 -10.74
CA THR A 42 0.51 -6.62 -10.28
C THR A 42 1.83 -7.15 -9.72
N VAL A 43 2.97 -6.70 -10.26
CA VAL A 43 4.30 -7.13 -9.83
C VAL A 43 5.02 -6.00 -9.11
N HIS A 44 5.28 -6.18 -7.82
CA HIS A 44 6.17 -5.29 -7.07
C HIS A 44 7.61 -5.72 -7.29
N GLY A 45 8.41 -4.90 -7.99
CA GLY A 45 9.81 -5.19 -8.34
C GLY A 45 10.80 -5.27 -7.17
N ARG A 46 10.33 -5.43 -5.92
CA ARG A 46 11.16 -5.64 -4.73
C ARG A 46 10.93 -7.02 -4.14
N THR A 47 11.99 -7.64 -3.64
CA THR A 47 11.93 -8.89 -2.89
C THR A 47 11.22 -8.70 -1.56
N LYS A 48 10.92 -9.80 -0.86
CA LYS A 48 10.27 -9.76 0.46
C LYS A 48 11.18 -9.15 1.54
N GLU A 49 12.48 -9.23 1.35
CA GLU A 49 13.55 -8.79 2.23
C GLU A 49 13.82 -7.29 2.09
N GLN A 50 13.59 -6.73 0.89
CA GLN A 50 13.67 -5.30 0.60
C GLN A 50 12.51 -4.52 1.26
N LYS A 51 12.76 -4.07 2.50
CA LYS A 51 11.79 -3.34 3.34
C LYS A 51 12.48 -2.27 4.18
N GLY A 52 11.73 -1.23 4.53
CA GLY A 52 12.21 -0.17 5.43
C GLY A 52 13.46 0.52 4.85
N PRO A 53 14.54 0.71 5.65
CA PRO A 53 15.79 1.28 5.17
C PRO A 53 16.45 0.49 4.02
N LEU A 54 16.19 -0.82 3.93
CA LEU A 54 16.73 -1.72 2.91
C LEU A 54 15.82 -1.85 1.67
N SER A 55 14.89 -0.92 1.46
CA SER A 55 13.93 -1.03 0.35
C SER A 55 14.61 -1.01 -1.01
N GLY A 56 15.62 -0.16 -1.19
CA GLY A 56 16.31 0.02 -2.47
C GLY A 56 15.39 0.34 -3.66
N ALA A 57 15.95 0.28 -4.86
CA ALA A 57 15.20 0.40 -6.11
C ALA A 57 14.43 -0.89 -6.41
N ALA A 58 13.22 -0.74 -6.98
CA ALA A 58 12.47 -1.83 -7.56
C ALA A 58 13.08 -2.21 -8.90
N SER A 59 13.33 -3.50 -9.11
CA SER A 59 13.86 -4.03 -10.36
C SER A 59 12.77 -4.06 -11.42
N TRP A 60 12.83 -3.11 -12.35
CA TRP A 60 11.97 -3.09 -13.54
C TRP A 60 12.34 -4.19 -14.53
N GLU A 61 13.57 -4.71 -14.49
CA GLU A 61 13.97 -5.89 -15.28
C GLU A 61 13.15 -7.13 -14.93
N HIS A 62 12.89 -7.38 -13.64
CA HIS A 62 12.00 -8.48 -13.24
C HIS A 62 10.58 -8.29 -13.78
N ILE A 63 10.06 -7.06 -13.71
CA ILE A 63 8.71 -6.73 -14.18
C ILE A 63 8.63 -6.93 -15.69
N LYS A 64 9.63 -6.47 -16.45
CA LYS A 64 9.74 -6.63 -17.90
C LYS A 64 9.81 -8.10 -18.30
N ALA A 65 10.59 -8.91 -17.58
CA ALA A 65 10.67 -10.35 -17.82
C ALA A 65 9.31 -11.04 -17.61
N VAL A 66 8.60 -10.72 -16.51
CA VAL A 66 7.25 -11.23 -16.26
C VAL A 66 6.28 -10.78 -17.36
N ARG A 67 6.30 -9.50 -17.73
CA ARG A 67 5.44 -8.94 -18.78
C ARG A 67 5.61 -9.68 -20.10
N LYS A 68 6.83 -10.07 -20.49
CA LYS A 68 7.08 -10.84 -21.72
C LYS A 68 6.59 -12.29 -21.65
N ALA A 69 6.42 -12.86 -20.45
CA ALA A 69 6.22 -14.29 -20.26
C ALA A 69 4.76 -14.72 -19.98
N VAL A 70 3.85 -13.76 -19.77
CA VAL A 70 2.42 -14.00 -19.53
C VAL A 70 1.57 -13.23 -20.55
N ALA A 71 0.38 -13.76 -20.85
CA ALA A 71 -0.59 -13.16 -21.77
C ALA A 71 -1.54 -12.18 -21.06
N ILE A 72 -1.79 -12.37 -19.76
CA ILE A 72 -2.64 -11.47 -18.97
C ILE A 72 -2.00 -10.07 -18.77
N PRO A 73 -2.81 -9.02 -18.55
CA PRO A 73 -2.31 -7.70 -18.21
C PRO A 73 -1.41 -7.71 -16.98
N VAL A 74 -0.27 -7.03 -17.08
CA VAL A 74 0.69 -6.84 -15.99
C VAL A 74 0.73 -5.38 -15.59
N PHE A 75 0.63 -5.11 -14.28
CA PHE A 75 0.81 -3.78 -13.69
C PHE A 75 2.13 -3.73 -12.92
N ALA A 76 2.92 -2.69 -13.14
CA ALA A 76 4.16 -2.46 -12.38
C ALA A 76 3.88 -1.78 -11.04
N ASN A 77 4.55 -2.22 -9.97
CA ASN A 77 4.50 -1.55 -8.68
C ASN A 77 5.91 -1.33 -8.12
N GLY A 78 6.12 -0.17 -7.50
CA GLY A 78 7.38 0.22 -6.85
C GLY A 78 8.13 1.31 -7.62
N ASN A 79 8.63 2.31 -6.87
CA ASN A 79 9.34 3.48 -7.40
C ASN A 79 8.54 4.34 -8.40
N ILE A 80 7.22 4.44 -8.22
CA ILE A 80 6.34 5.39 -8.94
C ILE A 80 5.99 6.53 -7.98
N GLN A 81 6.67 7.67 -8.10
CA GLN A 81 6.54 8.81 -7.19
C GLN A 81 5.97 10.06 -7.86
N CYS A 82 6.09 10.18 -9.18
CA CYS A 82 5.49 11.24 -9.98
C CYS A 82 4.97 10.70 -11.32
N LEU A 83 4.28 11.54 -12.10
CA LEU A 83 3.76 11.16 -13.41
C LEU A 83 4.89 10.77 -14.38
N GLN A 84 6.04 11.42 -14.31
CA GLN A 84 7.20 11.08 -15.15
C GLN A 84 7.73 9.66 -14.85
N ASP A 85 7.61 9.18 -13.60
CA ASP A 85 7.94 7.80 -13.27
C ASP A 85 6.95 6.82 -13.91
N VAL A 86 5.67 7.19 -14.02
CA VAL A 86 4.65 6.39 -14.70
C VAL A 86 5.05 6.20 -16.17
N GLU A 87 5.30 7.30 -16.88
CA GLU A 87 5.68 7.29 -18.29
C GLU A 87 6.96 6.50 -18.54
N ARG A 88 7.98 6.72 -17.70
CA ARG A 88 9.25 5.98 -17.77
C ARG A 88 9.03 4.48 -17.54
N CYS A 89 8.24 4.11 -16.53
CA CYS A 89 7.98 2.71 -16.21
C CYS A 89 7.24 2.00 -17.36
N LEU A 90 6.20 2.62 -17.91
CA LEU A 90 5.43 2.08 -19.05
C LEU A 90 6.34 1.85 -20.26
N ARG A 91 7.17 2.84 -20.61
CA ARG A 91 8.11 2.76 -21.74
C ARG A 91 9.16 1.66 -21.54
N ASP A 92 9.77 1.58 -20.35
CA ASP A 92 10.92 0.71 -20.12
C ASP A 92 10.51 -0.77 -19.96
N THR A 93 9.32 -1.01 -19.39
CA THR A 93 8.82 -2.36 -19.06
C THR A 93 7.78 -2.92 -20.04
N GLY A 94 7.06 -2.07 -20.78
CA GLY A 94 5.99 -2.49 -21.69
C GLY A 94 4.73 -3.05 -20.99
N VAL A 95 4.56 -2.74 -19.70
CA VAL A 95 3.39 -3.09 -18.89
C VAL A 95 2.16 -2.27 -19.29
N GLN A 96 0.97 -2.78 -18.96
CA GLN A 96 -0.31 -2.12 -19.31
C GLN A 96 -0.71 -1.03 -18.32
N GLY A 97 -0.11 -1.02 -17.13
CA GLY A 97 -0.45 -0.08 -16.09
C GLY A 97 0.58 -0.04 -14.98
N VAL A 98 0.44 0.92 -14.09
CA VAL A 98 1.26 1.05 -12.90
C VAL A 98 0.36 1.20 -11.67
N MET A 99 0.89 0.80 -10.52
CA MET A 99 0.27 1.00 -9.22
C MET A 99 1.25 1.78 -8.36
N SER A 100 0.82 2.93 -7.84
CA SER A 100 1.57 3.69 -6.83
C SER A 100 0.98 3.44 -5.44
N ALA A 101 1.83 3.53 -4.41
CA ALA A 101 1.39 3.44 -3.03
C ALA A 101 2.00 4.58 -2.22
N GLU A 102 3.32 4.56 -2.04
CA GLU A 102 4.01 5.61 -1.26
C GLU A 102 3.94 6.98 -1.94
N GLY A 103 4.04 7.05 -3.27
CA GLY A 103 3.88 8.32 -4.01
C GLY A 103 2.49 8.93 -3.79
N ASN A 104 1.45 8.11 -3.92
CA ASN A 104 0.06 8.56 -3.73
C ASN A 104 -0.24 9.08 -2.32
N LEU A 105 0.46 8.57 -1.29
CA LEU A 105 0.31 9.05 0.09
C LEU A 105 0.91 10.44 0.32
N HIS A 106 1.86 10.88 -0.50
CA HIS A 106 2.50 12.21 -0.40
C HIS A 106 1.98 13.19 -1.46
N ASN A 107 1.47 12.67 -2.58
CA ASN A 107 0.78 13.45 -3.60
C ASN A 107 -0.40 12.63 -4.18
N PRO A 108 -1.62 12.78 -3.65
CA PRO A 108 -2.81 12.16 -4.24
C PRO A 108 -3.12 12.60 -5.68
N ALA A 109 -2.65 13.79 -6.10
CA ALA A 109 -2.78 14.28 -7.48
C ALA A 109 -1.69 13.74 -8.44
N LEU A 110 -0.94 12.71 -8.04
CA LEU A 110 0.17 12.13 -8.81
C LEU A 110 -0.23 11.78 -10.24
N PHE A 111 -1.40 11.15 -10.44
CA PHE A 111 -1.86 10.72 -11.75
C PHE A 111 -2.42 11.85 -12.62
N GLU A 112 -2.67 13.02 -12.03
CA GLU A 112 -3.01 14.24 -12.77
C GLU A 112 -1.77 15.02 -13.20
N GLY A 113 -0.58 14.64 -12.72
CA GLY A 113 0.66 15.37 -12.99
C GLY A 113 0.75 16.72 -12.28
N ARG A 114 -0.11 16.97 -11.28
CA ARG A 114 -0.11 18.21 -10.50
C ARG A 114 0.66 18.04 -9.18
N SER A 115 1.18 19.16 -8.69
CA SER A 115 1.73 19.31 -7.33
C SER A 115 0.99 20.44 -6.61
N PRO A 116 -0.29 20.22 -6.24
CA PRO A 116 -1.09 21.24 -5.56
C PRO A 116 -0.53 21.54 -4.16
N ALA A 117 -1.06 22.59 -3.54
CA ALA A 117 -0.73 22.88 -2.16
C ALA A 117 -1.24 21.75 -1.24
N VAL A 118 -0.47 21.42 -0.21
CA VAL A 118 -0.81 20.26 0.64
C VAL A 118 -2.09 20.44 1.45
N TRP A 119 -2.53 21.68 1.68
CA TRP A 119 -3.82 21.95 2.34
C TRP A 119 -5.00 21.77 1.39
N GLU A 120 -4.85 21.99 0.08
CA GLU A 120 -5.93 21.81 -0.91
C GLU A 120 -6.43 20.37 -0.87
N LEU A 121 -5.49 19.40 -0.98
CA LEU A 121 -5.83 17.99 -0.92
C LEU A 121 -6.23 17.52 0.48
N ALA A 122 -5.77 18.20 1.53
CA ALA A 122 -6.18 17.87 2.89
C ALA A 122 -7.61 18.35 3.18
N GLU A 123 -7.99 19.52 2.71
CA GLU A 123 -9.35 20.07 2.82
C GLU A 123 -10.34 19.13 2.10
N GLU A 124 -10.06 18.75 0.86
CA GLU A 124 -10.86 17.76 0.10
C GLU A 124 -10.94 16.41 0.83
N TYR A 125 -9.80 15.90 1.34
CA TYR A 125 -9.78 14.65 2.09
C TYR A 125 -10.61 14.72 3.37
N LEU A 126 -10.58 15.85 4.10
CA LEU A 126 -11.36 16.03 5.31
C LEU A 126 -12.86 16.15 5.01
N ASP A 127 -13.27 16.72 3.87
CA ASP A 127 -14.65 16.70 3.40
C ASP A 127 -15.14 15.27 3.16
N ILE A 128 -14.34 14.43 2.49
CA ILE A 128 -14.65 13.01 2.31
C ILE A 128 -14.78 12.29 3.66
N VAL A 129 -13.92 12.60 4.64
CA VAL A 129 -14.01 12.00 5.99
C VAL A 129 -15.27 12.45 6.73
N ARG A 130 -15.78 13.67 6.50
CA ARG A 130 -17.05 14.13 7.06
C ARG A 130 -18.23 13.36 6.46
N GLU A 131 -18.20 13.09 5.15
CA GLU A 131 -19.22 12.29 4.47
C GLU A 131 -19.13 10.79 4.83
N HIS A 132 -17.91 10.31 5.04
CA HIS A 132 -17.59 8.91 5.32
C HIS A 132 -16.72 8.78 6.58
N PRO A 133 -17.32 8.85 7.78
CA PRO A 133 -16.59 8.83 9.04
C PRO A 133 -15.71 7.59 9.20
N CYS A 134 -14.47 7.80 9.64
CA CYS A 134 -13.52 6.73 9.91
C CYS A 134 -12.68 7.02 11.17
N PRO A 135 -11.99 6.01 11.73
CA PRO A 135 -11.13 6.22 12.89
C PRO A 135 -10.09 7.33 12.64
N LEU A 136 -9.96 8.27 13.58
CA LEU A 136 -9.01 9.39 13.50
C LEU A 136 -7.54 8.93 13.38
N SER A 137 -7.21 7.70 13.77
CA SER A 137 -5.89 7.12 13.55
C SER A 137 -5.55 6.97 12.07
N TYR A 138 -6.54 6.72 11.20
CA TYR A 138 -6.36 6.60 9.76
C TYR A 138 -6.17 7.98 9.14
N VAL A 139 -7.05 8.93 9.48
CA VAL A 139 -6.97 10.33 9.07
C VAL A 139 -5.60 10.90 9.39
N ARG A 140 -5.16 10.76 10.65
CA ARG A 140 -3.87 11.25 11.11
C ARG A 140 -2.70 10.59 10.38
N ALA A 141 -2.77 9.28 10.10
CA ALA A 141 -1.73 8.57 9.38
C ALA A 141 -1.58 9.09 7.94
N HIS A 142 -2.68 9.42 7.26
CA HIS A 142 -2.66 10.02 5.92
C HIS A 142 -2.12 11.45 5.95
N LEU A 143 -2.58 12.28 6.88
CA LEU A 143 -2.11 13.66 7.00
C LEU A 143 -0.62 13.76 7.36
N PHE A 144 -0.09 12.85 8.18
CA PHE A 144 1.37 12.78 8.42
C PHE A 144 2.18 12.45 7.16
N LYS A 145 1.57 11.81 6.17
CA LYS A 145 2.21 11.51 4.87
C LYS A 145 2.06 12.67 3.91
N LEU A 146 0.85 13.19 3.77
CA LEU A 146 0.55 14.33 2.91
C LEU A 146 1.37 15.57 3.31
N TRP A 147 1.45 15.86 4.61
CA TRP A 147 2.18 17.01 5.15
C TRP A 147 3.62 16.68 5.57
N HIS A 148 4.20 15.59 5.06
CA HIS A 148 5.49 15.10 5.57
C HIS A 148 6.57 16.18 5.62
N HIS A 149 6.73 16.93 4.52
CA HIS A 149 7.75 17.98 4.38
C HIS A 149 7.38 19.23 5.18
N THR A 150 6.13 19.69 5.08
CA THR A 150 5.60 20.83 5.83
C THR A 150 5.76 20.66 7.35
N LEU A 151 5.50 19.46 7.87
CA LEU A 151 5.64 19.14 9.30
C LEU A 151 7.09 18.97 9.76
N GLN A 152 8.07 18.89 8.86
CA GLN A 152 9.49 18.99 9.26
C GLN A 152 9.89 20.44 9.53
N VAL A 153 9.27 21.39 8.81
CA VAL A 153 9.45 22.83 9.03
C VAL A 153 8.64 23.29 10.24
N HIS A 154 7.35 22.95 10.30
CA HIS A 154 6.46 23.33 11.39
C HIS A 154 6.33 22.19 12.42
N GLN A 155 7.35 22.04 13.27
CA GLN A 155 7.38 20.97 14.29
C GLN A 155 6.27 21.10 15.34
N GLU A 156 5.84 22.33 15.66
CA GLU A 156 4.72 22.58 16.57
C GLU A 156 3.42 21.94 16.04
N LEU A 157 3.08 22.18 14.77
CA LEU A 157 1.89 21.60 14.14
C LEU A 157 1.95 20.06 14.09
N ARG A 158 3.17 19.51 13.98
CA ARG A 158 3.39 18.06 14.02
C ARG A 158 2.99 17.48 15.38
N GLU A 159 3.36 18.16 16.46
CA GLU A 159 2.98 17.76 17.81
C GLU A 159 1.50 17.93 18.06
N GLU A 160 0.90 19.03 17.60
CA GLU A 160 -0.53 19.29 17.73
C GLU A 160 -1.34 18.22 17.02
N LEU A 161 -1.03 17.91 15.75
CA LEU A 161 -1.67 16.84 14.99
C LEU A 161 -1.59 15.48 15.72
N ALA A 162 -0.49 15.22 16.42
CA ALA A 162 -0.33 14.00 17.21
C ALA A 162 -1.24 13.95 18.44
N LYS A 163 -1.52 15.10 19.08
CA LYS A 163 -2.28 15.23 20.33
C LYS A 163 -3.79 15.32 20.10
N VAL A 164 -4.23 15.92 18.99
CA VAL A 164 -5.64 16.17 18.68
C VAL A 164 -6.47 14.88 18.66
N LYS A 165 -7.68 14.97 19.23
CA LYS A 165 -8.62 13.84 19.43
C LYS A 165 -9.97 13.99 18.73
N THR A 166 -10.20 15.07 17.99
CA THR A 166 -11.45 15.35 17.26
C THR A 166 -11.16 15.67 15.80
N LEU A 167 -12.15 15.50 14.93
CA LEU A 167 -11.99 15.84 13.51
C LEU A 167 -11.87 17.36 13.33
N GLU A 168 -12.62 18.12 14.12
CA GLU A 168 -12.61 19.58 14.15
C GLU A 168 -11.24 20.11 14.58
N GLY A 169 -10.59 19.46 15.54
CA GLY A 169 -9.22 19.80 15.92
C GLY A 169 -8.22 19.50 14.80
N ILE A 170 -8.43 18.44 14.01
CA ILE A 170 -7.56 18.14 12.87
C ILE A 170 -7.76 19.20 11.78
N ALA A 171 -9.00 19.59 11.54
CA ALA A 171 -9.33 20.68 10.61
C ALA A 171 -8.72 22.01 11.05
N ALA A 172 -8.72 22.32 12.36
CA ALA A 172 -8.07 23.51 12.90
C ALA A 172 -6.55 23.49 12.64
N VAL A 173 -5.88 22.35 12.84
CA VAL A 173 -4.45 22.20 12.49
C VAL A 173 -4.23 22.39 10.98
N SER A 174 -5.14 21.89 10.13
CA SER A 174 -5.08 22.10 8.67
C SER A 174 -5.20 23.59 8.30
N GLN A 175 -6.09 24.33 8.96
CA GLN A 175 -6.28 25.76 8.72
C GLN A 175 -5.05 26.56 9.17
N GLU A 176 -4.50 26.26 10.35
CA GLU A 176 -3.29 26.91 10.84
C GLU A 176 -2.08 26.62 9.92
N LEU A 177 -1.93 25.38 9.46
CA LEU A 177 -0.90 24.99 8.48
C LEU A 177 -1.01 25.83 7.20
N LYS A 178 -2.23 26.00 6.68
CA LYS A 178 -2.52 26.81 5.49
C LYS A 178 -2.13 28.27 5.70
N LEU A 179 -2.53 28.87 6.82
CA LEU A 179 -2.21 30.26 7.13
C LEU A 179 -0.70 30.50 7.21
N ARG A 180 0.05 29.64 7.92
CA ARG A 180 1.52 29.75 8.01
C ARG A 180 2.18 29.65 6.63
N CYS A 181 1.75 28.70 5.80
CA CYS A 181 2.29 28.56 4.46
C CYS A 181 1.94 29.75 3.55
N GLN A 182 0.72 30.30 3.65
CA GLN A 182 0.31 31.48 2.87
C GLN A 182 1.10 32.73 3.27
N GLU A 183 1.36 32.90 4.57
CA GLU A 183 2.22 33.97 5.05
C GLU A 183 3.65 33.83 4.50
N GLU A 184 4.22 32.62 4.51
CA GLU A 184 5.52 32.34 3.89
C GLU A 184 5.55 32.65 2.39
N ILE A 185 4.51 32.25 1.65
CA ILE A 185 4.38 32.57 0.23
C ILE A 185 4.39 34.08 0.00
N SER A 186 3.63 34.84 0.79
CA SER A 186 3.58 36.31 0.67
C SER A 186 4.92 36.99 0.95
N ARG A 187 5.72 36.43 1.88
CA ARG A 187 7.06 36.94 2.21
C ARG A 187 8.12 36.56 1.17
N GLN A 188 7.85 35.54 0.37
CA GLN A 188 8.78 34.95 -0.59
C GLN A 188 8.35 35.17 -2.05
N GLU A 189 7.46 36.13 -2.34
CA GLU A 189 7.06 36.44 -3.71
C GLU A 189 8.29 36.77 -4.59
N GLY A 190 8.64 35.85 -5.49
CA GLY A 190 9.80 35.92 -6.38
C GLY A 190 11.04 35.12 -5.97
N ALA A 191 11.05 34.49 -4.79
CA ALA A 191 12.14 33.62 -4.35
C ALA A 191 12.04 32.23 -5.00
N LYS A 192 13.17 31.69 -5.45
CA LYS A 192 13.27 30.27 -5.81
C LYS A 192 13.36 29.43 -4.53
N PRO A 193 12.95 28.16 -4.55
CA PRO A 193 13.20 27.25 -3.45
C PRO A 193 14.69 27.26 -3.06
N THR A 194 14.99 27.19 -1.77
CA THR A 194 16.38 27.02 -1.30
C THR A 194 16.90 25.64 -1.72
N GLY A 195 17.71 25.61 -2.77
CA GLY A 195 18.30 24.39 -3.35
C GLY A 195 17.42 23.75 -4.44
N ASP A 196 17.74 22.51 -4.81
CA ASP A 196 17.01 21.74 -5.86
C ASP A 196 15.67 21.16 -5.36
N LEU A 197 15.26 21.42 -4.11
CA LEU A 197 14.07 20.83 -3.50
C LEU A 197 12.83 21.72 -3.71
N PRO A 198 11.65 21.13 -3.96
CA PRO A 198 10.41 21.89 -4.08
C PRO A 198 10.03 22.58 -2.77
N PHE A 199 9.19 23.61 -2.84
CA PHE A 199 8.62 24.24 -1.65
C PHE A 199 7.93 23.22 -0.74
N HIS A 200 8.11 23.34 0.58
CA HIS A 200 7.61 22.35 1.53
C HIS A 200 6.08 22.25 1.57
N TRP A 201 5.39 23.31 1.12
CA TRP A 201 3.93 23.40 1.08
C TRP A 201 3.26 22.83 -0.18
N ILE A 202 4.03 22.30 -1.14
CA ILE A 202 3.46 21.60 -2.30
C ILE A 202 3.59 20.09 -2.16
N CYS A 203 2.59 19.37 -2.66
CA CYS A 203 2.59 17.92 -2.74
C CYS A 203 3.76 17.44 -3.60
N GLN A 204 4.64 16.64 -3.00
CA GLN A 204 5.89 16.24 -3.62
C GLN A 204 6.30 14.82 -3.21
N PRO A 205 7.08 14.11 -4.04
CA PRO A 205 7.63 12.80 -3.72
C PRO A 205 8.31 12.71 -2.35
N TYR A 206 8.20 11.54 -1.72
CA TYR A 206 9.07 11.17 -0.60
C TYR A 206 10.06 10.09 -1.04
N ILE A 207 11.33 10.48 -1.06
CA ILE A 207 12.43 9.55 -1.26
C ILE A 207 12.94 9.12 0.11
N ARG A 208 12.78 7.84 0.41
CA ARG A 208 13.29 7.27 1.65
C ARG A 208 14.83 7.36 1.66
N PRO A 209 15.45 7.95 2.69
CA PRO A 209 16.89 7.94 2.83
C PRO A 209 17.44 6.51 2.87
N GLY A 210 18.59 6.29 2.23
CA GLY A 210 19.31 5.02 2.30
C GLY A 210 19.81 4.72 3.73
N PRO A 211 20.27 3.49 3.99
CA PRO A 211 20.99 3.18 5.22
C PRO A 211 22.19 4.14 5.37
N ARG A 212 22.36 4.76 6.55
CA ARG A 212 23.56 5.56 6.82
C ARG A 212 24.78 4.63 6.82
N GLU A 213 25.69 4.80 5.88
CA GLU A 213 27.01 4.19 5.93
C GLU A 213 27.76 4.83 7.11
N GLY A 214 27.97 4.07 8.20
CA GLY A 214 28.71 4.57 9.38
C GLY A 214 28.22 4.11 10.75
N SER A 215 27.04 3.48 10.88
CA SER A 215 26.63 2.83 12.14
C SER A 215 26.99 1.34 12.16
N LYS A 216 28.25 1.02 11.82
CA LYS A 216 28.90 -0.21 12.26
C LYS A 216 29.41 0.02 13.67
N GLU A 217 28.51 -0.10 14.65
CA GLU A 217 28.74 -0.54 16.04
C GLU A 217 27.52 -0.19 16.88
N LYS A 218 27.09 -1.14 17.71
CA LYS A 218 25.79 -1.20 18.42
C LYS A 218 24.58 -1.64 17.60
N ALA A 219 24.78 -2.36 16.49
CA ALA A 219 23.84 -3.43 16.16
C ALA A 219 24.09 -4.59 17.13
N GLY A 220 23.64 -4.43 18.38
CA GLY A 220 23.53 -5.55 19.31
C GLY A 220 22.73 -6.63 18.60
N ALA A 221 23.33 -7.80 18.45
CA ALA A 221 22.83 -8.94 17.71
C ALA A 221 21.41 -9.31 18.17
N ARG A 222 20.40 -8.68 17.57
CA ARG A 222 19.05 -9.21 17.61
C ARG A 222 18.97 -10.23 16.50
N SER A 223 19.57 -11.39 16.76
CA SER A 223 19.35 -12.60 15.99
C SER A 223 17.84 -12.73 15.76
N LYS A 224 17.41 -12.50 14.51
CA LYS A 224 16.14 -13.05 14.04
C LYS A 224 16.39 -14.54 14.09
N ARG A 225 15.86 -15.21 15.12
CA ARG A 225 15.89 -16.66 15.27
C ARG A 225 15.69 -17.28 13.89
N ALA A 226 16.76 -17.87 13.35
CA ALA A 226 16.63 -18.94 12.40
C ALA A 226 15.74 -19.98 13.10
N LEU A 227 14.69 -20.42 12.40
CA LEU A 227 13.98 -21.62 12.80
C LEU A 227 14.93 -22.77 12.45
N GLU A 228 15.83 -23.07 13.37
CA GLU A 228 16.43 -24.39 13.45
C GLU A 228 15.40 -25.27 14.17
N GLU A 229 15.02 -26.34 13.47
CA GLU A 229 14.20 -27.42 14.01
C GLU A 229 15.04 -28.17 15.04
N GLU A 230 14.89 -27.83 16.31
CA GLU A 230 15.33 -28.71 17.40
C GLU A 230 14.14 -29.02 18.31
N GLU A 231 13.92 -30.32 18.47
CA GLU A 231 12.96 -30.93 19.39
C GLU A 231 13.33 -30.60 20.84
N GLY A 232 12.38 -30.03 21.60
CA GLY A 232 12.53 -29.94 23.07
C GLY A 232 11.82 -28.77 23.75
N GLY A 233 10.63 -29.03 24.30
CA GLY A 233 10.23 -28.58 25.63
C GLY A 233 9.97 -27.08 25.93
N THR A 234 8.73 -26.84 26.39
CA THR A 234 8.22 -25.77 27.26
C THR A 234 7.59 -24.52 26.61
N GLU A 235 6.28 -24.40 26.84
CA GLU A 235 5.36 -23.41 26.30
C GLU A 235 5.44 -22.04 26.99
N VAL A 236 5.85 -20.98 26.28
CA VAL A 236 5.43 -19.61 26.59
C VAL A 236 5.18 -18.84 25.30
N LEU A 237 3.93 -18.42 25.07
CA LEU A 237 3.56 -17.58 23.92
C LEU A 237 4.13 -16.16 24.07
N SER A 238 4.74 -15.62 23.00
CA SER A 238 5.23 -14.22 23.02
C SER A 238 4.12 -13.19 23.23
N LYS A 239 4.46 -12.01 23.78
CA LYS A 239 3.53 -10.87 24.00
C LYS A 239 2.68 -10.49 22.77
N ASN A 240 3.23 -10.65 21.55
CA ASN A 240 2.49 -10.40 20.30
C ASN A 240 1.49 -11.51 19.94
N LYS A 241 1.79 -12.76 20.29
CA LYS A 241 0.86 -13.89 20.12
C LYS A 241 -0.29 -13.77 21.13
N GLN A 242 0.01 -13.42 22.38
CA GLN A 242 -0.99 -13.15 23.43
C GLN A 242 -1.95 -12.02 23.01
N LYS A 243 -1.44 -10.87 22.52
CA LYS A 243 -2.29 -9.78 22.00
C LYS A 243 -3.19 -10.19 20.83
N LYS A 244 -2.76 -11.14 20.01
CA LYS A 244 -3.54 -11.65 18.88
C LYS A 244 -4.60 -12.66 19.32
N GLN A 245 -4.33 -13.45 20.36
CA GLN A 245 -5.32 -14.32 21.01
C GLN A 245 -6.39 -13.53 21.77
N LEU A 246 -6.00 -12.46 22.46
CA LEU A 246 -6.97 -11.56 23.12
C LEU A 246 -7.96 -10.93 22.12
N ARG A 247 -7.53 -10.68 20.87
CA ARG A 247 -8.38 -10.13 19.80
C ARG A 247 -9.20 -11.19 19.06
N ASN A 248 -8.80 -12.46 19.15
CA ASN A 248 -9.49 -13.58 18.55
C ASN A 248 -9.23 -14.81 19.42
N PRO A 249 -10.14 -15.12 20.36
CA PRO A 249 -9.99 -16.25 21.29
C PRO A 249 -9.83 -17.60 20.59
N HIS A 250 -10.33 -17.75 19.35
CA HIS A 250 -10.18 -18.94 18.52
C HIS A 250 -8.84 -19.00 17.76
N LYS A 251 -7.95 -18.02 17.94
CA LYS A 251 -6.66 -17.99 17.24
C LYS A 251 -5.65 -18.92 17.92
N THR A 252 -5.46 -20.10 17.35
CA THR A 252 -4.46 -21.06 17.83
C THR A 252 -3.09 -20.83 17.16
N PHE A 253 -2.02 -20.90 17.94
CA PHE A 253 -0.63 -20.78 17.46
C PHE A 253 0.12 -22.12 17.38
N ASP A 254 -0.56 -23.20 17.79
CA ASP A 254 -0.11 -24.56 17.61
C ASP A 254 -0.06 -24.90 16.10
N PRO A 255 1.12 -25.25 15.56
CA PRO A 255 1.26 -25.69 14.17
C PRO A 255 0.42 -26.93 13.83
N SER A 256 0.18 -27.82 14.79
CA SER A 256 -0.55 -29.07 14.60
C SER A 256 -2.04 -28.86 14.35
N LEU A 257 -2.59 -27.77 14.89
CA LEU A 257 -4.00 -27.38 14.78
C LEU A 257 -4.28 -26.44 13.59
N LYS A 258 -3.30 -26.21 12.71
CA LYS A 258 -3.54 -25.43 11.49
C LYS A 258 -4.49 -26.19 10.55
N PRO A 259 -5.51 -25.51 9.96
CA PRO A 259 -6.43 -26.15 9.02
C PRO A 259 -5.66 -26.77 7.86
N LYS A 260 -5.79 -28.08 7.68
CA LYS A 260 -5.29 -28.78 6.49
C LYS A 260 -6.32 -28.58 5.38
N TYR A 261 -6.04 -27.66 4.46
CA TYR A 261 -6.89 -27.48 3.28
C TYR A 261 -6.80 -28.72 2.39
N ALA A 262 -7.94 -29.21 1.90
CA ALA A 262 -7.96 -30.21 0.84
C ALA A 262 -7.15 -29.67 -0.35
N LYS A 263 -6.29 -30.48 -0.98
CA LYS A 263 -5.47 -30.04 -2.11
C LYS A 263 -6.18 -30.35 -3.43
N CYS A 264 -5.90 -29.56 -4.45
CA CYS A 264 -6.29 -29.82 -5.83
C CYS A 264 -5.46 -30.98 -6.38
N ASP A 265 -6.14 -31.98 -6.92
CA ASP A 265 -5.51 -33.22 -7.41
C ASP A 265 -4.70 -32.99 -8.71
N GLN A 266 -4.89 -31.84 -9.37
CA GLN A 266 -4.17 -31.46 -10.60
C GLN A 266 -2.98 -30.52 -10.36
N CYS A 267 -3.03 -29.63 -9.36
CA CYS A 267 -1.99 -28.61 -9.16
C CYS A 267 -1.41 -28.54 -7.75
N GLY A 268 -1.88 -29.36 -6.81
CA GLY A 268 -1.36 -29.44 -5.43
C GLY A 268 -1.71 -28.24 -4.53
N ASN A 269 -2.34 -27.20 -5.08
CA ASN A 269 -2.77 -26.01 -4.32
C ASN A 269 -4.00 -26.29 -3.45
N PRO A 270 -4.19 -25.56 -2.33
CA PRO A 270 -5.42 -25.64 -1.53
C PRO A 270 -6.69 -25.44 -2.38
N LYS A 271 -7.64 -26.39 -2.32
CA LYS A 271 -9.02 -26.22 -2.77
C LYS A 271 -9.62 -25.09 -1.93
N MET A 272 -9.94 -23.96 -2.56
CA MET A 272 -10.63 -22.86 -1.92
C MET A 272 -11.98 -23.37 -1.42
N CYS A 273 -12.15 -23.44 -0.10
CA CYS A 273 -13.42 -23.85 0.51
C CYS A 273 -14.42 -22.73 0.25
N VAL A 274 -15.40 -22.98 -0.62
CA VAL A 274 -16.58 -22.13 -0.80
C VAL A 274 -17.48 -22.38 0.42
N GLN A 275 -17.08 -21.89 1.58
CA GLN A 275 -18.01 -21.82 2.71
C GLN A 275 -19.03 -20.73 2.36
N PRO A 276 -20.34 -21.00 2.51
CA PRO A 276 -21.34 -19.96 2.32
C PRO A 276 -21.05 -18.82 3.30
N VAL A 277 -20.91 -17.61 2.76
CA VAL A 277 -20.84 -16.38 3.56
C VAL A 277 -22.10 -16.34 4.44
N PRO A 278 -21.99 -16.13 5.77
CA PRO A 278 -23.16 -16.01 6.63
C PRO A 278 -24.11 -14.93 6.10
N ARG A 279 -25.40 -15.24 6.06
CA ARG A 279 -26.55 -14.44 5.61
C ARG A 279 -26.80 -13.17 6.47
N LEU A 280 -25.76 -12.40 6.80
CA LEU A 280 -25.86 -11.18 7.63
C LEU A 280 -25.36 -9.91 6.92
N LEU A 281 -25.12 -9.95 5.61
CA LEU A 281 -24.74 -8.78 4.81
C LEU A 281 -25.66 -8.56 3.59
N GLN A 282 -26.91 -9.01 3.65
CA GLN A 282 -27.84 -8.93 2.52
C GLN A 282 -28.90 -7.82 2.63
N GLU A 283 -28.91 -7.00 3.68
CA GLU A 283 -29.94 -5.97 3.88
C GLU A 283 -29.47 -4.51 3.71
N ALA A 284 -28.28 -4.25 3.16
CA ALA A 284 -27.78 -2.88 2.97
C ALA A 284 -27.61 -2.43 1.49
N SER A 285 -28.21 -3.14 0.52
CA SER A 285 -27.99 -2.84 -0.91
C SER A 285 -29.26 -2.55 -1.73
N LEU A 286 -30.41 -2.36 -1.11
CA LEU A 286 -31.63 -1.94 -1.82
C LEU A 286 -31.96 -0.49 -1.53
N GLN A 287 -31.24 0.41 -2.20
CA GLN A 287 -31.73 1.68 -2.75
C GLN A 287 -30.53 2.52 -3.21
N ARG A 288 -30.29 2.53 -4.52
CA ARG A 288 -29.99 3.74 -5.33
C ARG A 288 -29.66 3.28 -6.74
N ASP A 289 -30.68 3.35 -7.57
CA ASP A 289 -30.56 3.37 -9.01
C ASP A 289 -30.17 4.78 -9.47
N CYS A 290 -29.61 4.88 -10.69
CA CYS A 290 -29.29 6.09 -11.47
C CYS A 290 -27.81 6.55 -11.56
N ARG A 291 -27.15 6.01 -12.60
CA ARG A 291 -26.36 6.71 -13.64
C ARG A 291 -25.35 7.80 -13.20
N LEU A 292 -24.06 7.46 -13.24
CA LEU A 292 -22.98 8.40 -13.52
C LEU A 292 -21.96 7.79 -14.51
N PRO A 293 -21.28 8.61 -15.34
CA PRO A 293 -20.67 8.18 -16.59
C PRO A 293 -19.29 7.53 -16.40
N ARG A 294 -18.91 6.70 -17.39
CA ARG A 294 -17.60 6.06 -17.51
C ARG A 294 -16.46 7.08 -17.58
N SER A 295 -15.86 7.41 -16.45
CA SER A 295 -14.52 8.03 -16.40
C SER A 295 -13.57 7.11 -15.63
N ARG A 296 -12.56 6.63 -16.37
CA ARG A 296 -11.32 5.97 -15.97
C ARG A 296 -11.12 5.83 -14.45
N ILE A 297 -11.43 4.63 -13.94
CA ILE A 297 -11.00 4.21 -12.60
C ILE A 297 -9.50 3.90 -12.69
N ALA A 298 -8.68 4.73 -12.05
CA ALA A 298 -7.30 4.41 -11.72
C ALA A 298 -7.29 3.61 -10.41
N PHE A 299 -6.54 2.50 -10.37
CA PHE A 299 -6.29 1.67 -9.19
C PHE A 299 -4.86 1.86 -8.67
#